data_AF-A0A6J0IXQ5-F1
#
_entry.id   AF-A0A6J0IXQ5-F1
#
_cell.length_a   1.000
_cell.length_b   1.000
_cell.length_c   1.000
_cell.angle_alpha   90.00
_cell.angle_beta   90.00
_cell.angle_gamma   90.00
#
_symmetry.space_group_name_H-M   'P 1'
#
loop_
_entity.id
_entity.type
_entity.pdbx_description
1 polymer ?
#
loop_
_entity_poly.entity_id
_entity_poly.type
_entity_poly.pdbx_seq_one_letter_code
_entity_poly.pdbx_strand_id
1 'polypeptide(L)'
;MGIYKLTGAILHYGNIKFKQKPREEQAEPDGTEEADKAAYLMGLNSADLLKALCYPRVKVGNEYVLKGQTVDQVHQAVSAIAKSVYEKLFLWMVMRINKQLDTKLPRQHFIGVLDIAGFEIFEV
;
A
#
# COMPACT_ATOMS: atom_id res chain seq x y z
N MET A 1 7.26 10.72 8.10
CA MET A 1 7.39 10.42 6.65
C MET A 1 6.83 11.57 5.85
N GLY A 2 7.53 12.05 4.80
CA GLY A 2 6.99 13.10 3.92
C GLY A 2 6.14 12.51 2.79
N ILE A 3 5.22 13.31 2.22
CA ILE A 3 4.32 12.90 1.12
C ILE A 3 5.11 12.26 -0.03
N TYR A 4 6.20 12.90 -0.49
CA TYR A 4 7.02 12.39 -1.58
C TYR A 4 7.71 11.06 -1.28
N LYS A 5 8.09 10.81 -0.02
CA LYS A 5 8.65 9.51 0.37
C LYS A 5 7.61 8.39 0.26
N LEU A 6 6.37 8.66 0.66
CA LEU A 6 5.28 7.68 0.57
C LEU A 6 4.90 7.40 -0.89
N THR A 7 4.79 8.45 -1.72
CA THR A 7 4.57 8.29 -3.16
C THR A 7 5.72 7.52 -3.83
N GLY A 8 6.97 7.84 -3.51
CA GLY A 8 8.15 7.13 -4.02
C GLY A 8 8.18 5.67 -3.58
N ALA A 9 7.80 5.37 -2.33
CA ALA A 9 7.70 3.99 -1.84
C ALA A 9 6.67 3.17 -2.64
N ILE A 10 5.53 3.76 -2.99
CA ILE A 10 4.50 3.12 -3.84
C ILE A 10 5.08 2.79 -5.23
N LEU A 11 5.87 3.69 -5.83
CA LEU A 11 6.51 3.42 -7.12
C LEU A 11 7.47 2.23 -7.02
N HIS A 12 8.29 2.15 -5.97
CA HIS A 12 9.19 1.02 -5.75
C HIS A 12 8.44 -0.27 -5.44
N TYR A 13 7.31 -0.23 -4.72
CA TYR A 13 6.45 -1.41 -4.53
C TYR A 13 6.01 -2.03 -5.86
N GLY A 14 5.64 -1.21 -6.84
CA GLY A 14 5.25 -1.69 -8.18
C GLY A 14 6.37 -2.40 -8.95
N ASN A 15 7.64 -2.16 -8.58
CA ASN A 15 8.81 -2.72 -9.26
C ASN A 15 9.42 -3.93 -8.54
N ILE A 16 8.91 -4.34 -7.37
CA ILE A 16 9.42 -5.52 -6.67
C ILE A 16 9.04 -6.77 -7.49
N LYS A 17 10.06 -7.56 -7.82
CA LYS A 17 9.90 -8.79 -8.61
C LYS A 17 9.92 -10.01 -7.70
N PHE A 18 9.10 -10.98 -8.07
CA PHE A 18 9.01 -12.27 -7.41
C PHE A 18 9.05 -13.36 -8.48
N LYS A 19 9.55 -14.52 -8.10
CA LYS A 19 9.55 -15.72 -8.94
C LYS A 19 9.07 -16.92 -8.16
N GLN A 20 8.62 -17.94 -8.86
CA GLN A 20 8.26 -19.20 -8.25
C GLN A 20 9.53 -19.97 -7.89
N LYS A 21 9.56 -20.54 -6.69
CA LYS A 21 10.63 -21.43 -6.27
C LYS A 21 10.69 -22.69 -7.14
N PRO A 22 11.88 -23.20 -7.48
CA PRO A 22 11.99 -24.45 -8.24
C PRO A 22 11.31 -25.60 -7.50
N ARG A 23 10.35 -26.27 -8.17
CA ARG A 23 9.61 -27.44 -7.66
C ARG A 23 8.65 -27.18 -6.48
N GLU A 24 8.38 -25.91 -6.15
CA GLU A 24 7.38 -25.51 -5.15
C GLU A 24 6.40 -24.50 -5.76
N GLU A 25 5.17 -24.35 -5.23
CA GLU A 25 4.23 -23.30 -5.66
C GLU A 25 4.52 -21.93 -5.05
N GLN A 26 5.45 -21.87 -4.10
CA GLN A 26 5.71 -20.67 -3.30
C GLN A 26 6.56 -19.64 -4.06
N ALA A 27 6.29 -18.37 -3.78
CA ALA A 27 7.07 -17.25 -4.27
C ALA A 27 8.36 -17.05 -3.46
N GLU A 28 9.39 -16.58 -4.14
CA GLU A 28 10.58 -15.99 -3.55
C GLU A 28 10.94 -14.65 -4.21
N PRO A 29 11.64 -13.74 -3.51
CA PRO A 29 12.09 -12.49 -4.12
C PRO A 29 13.03 -12.75 -5.31
N ASP A 30 12.83 -12.03 -6.41
CA ASP A 30 13.73 -12.04 -7.57
C ASP A 30 14.60 -10.78 -7.58
N GLY A 31 15.55 -10.74 -6.64
CA GLY A 31 16.31 -9.54 -6.29
C GLY A 31 15.66 -8.74 -5.17
N THR A 32 16.43 -7.85 -4.53
CA THR A 32 15.99 -7.09 -3.35
C THR A 32 16.05 -5.58 -3.53
N GLU A 33 16.69 -5.08 -4.60
CA GLU A 33 17.01 -3.65 -4.73
C GLU A 33 15.78 -2.73 -4.60
N GLU A 34 14.68 -3.07 -5.27
CA GLU A 34 13.45 -2.28 -5.20
C GLU A 34 12.73 -2.43 -3.84
N ALA A 35 12.83 -3.61 -3.21
CA ALA A 35 12.33 -3.82 -1.86
C ALA A 35 13.15 -3.02 -0.83
N ASP A 36 14.47 -2.92 -1.01
CA ASP A 36 15.39 -2.15 -0.16
C ASP A 36 15.07 -0.66 -0.25
N LYS A 37 14.85 -0.13 -1.46
CA LYS A 37 14.42 1.27 -1.69
C LYS A 37 13.05 1.53 -1.05
N ALA A 38 12.07 0.65 -1.29
CA ALA A 38 10.73 0.79 -0.71
C ALA A 38 10.79 0.75 0.83
N ALA A 39 11.51 -0.21 1.40
CA ALA A 39 11.67 -0.37 2.85
C ALA A 39 12.40 0.83 3.47
N TYR A 40 13.46 1.34 2.84
CA TYR A 40 14.15 2.54 3.29
C TYR A 40 13.22 3.77 3.34
N LEU A 41 12.44 3.97 2.27
CA LEU A 41 11.47 5.07 2.22
C LEU A 41 10.33 4.88 3.22
N MET A 42 9.98 3.64 3.58
CA MET A 42 8.94 3.30 4.55
C MET A 42 9.46 3.20 5.99
N GLY A 43 10.78 3.27 6.21
CA GLY A 43 11.39 3.08 7.53
C GLY A 43 11.23 1.66 8.07
N LEU A 44 11.22 0.66 7.19
CA LEU A 44 11.07 -0.76 7.51
C LEU A 44 12.37 -1.52 7.27
N ASN A 45 12.47 -2.73 7.83
CA ASN A 45 13.49 -3.68 7.44
C ASN A 45 13.06 -4.40 6.13
N SER A 46 13.95 -4.44 5.14
CA SER A 46 13.65 -5.03 3.83
C SER A 46 13.46 -6.56 3.88
N ALA A 47 14.27 -7.26 4.66
CA ALA A 47 14.14 -8.71 4.82
C ALA A 47 12.82 -9.07 5.50
N ASP A 48 12.40 -8.30 6.51
CA ASP A 48 11.10 -8.50 7.16
C ASP A 48 9.94 -8.19 6.22
N LEU A 49 10.05 -7.15 5.38
CA LEU A 49 9.06 -6.83 4.35
C LEU A 49 8.89 -8.00 3.37
N LEU A 50 9.99 -8.48 2.78
CA LEU A 50 9.97 -9.60 1.83
C LEU A 50 9.44 -10.88 2.47
N LYS A 51 9.86 -11.17 3.72
CA LYS A 51 9.35 -12.31 4.48
C LYS A 51 7.86 -12.19 4.74
N ALA A 52 7.36 -11.01 5.12
CA ALA A 52 5.95 -10.79 5.39
C ALA A 52 5.08 -10.92 4.13
N LEU A 53 5.63 -10.57 2.96
CA LEU A 53 4.96 -10.72 1.67
C LEU A 53 4.89 -12.19 1.22
N CYS A 54 6.00 -12.92 1.22
CA CYS A 54 6.02 -14.31 0.78
C CYS A 54 5.47 -15.30 1.81
N TYR A 55 5.61 -14.98 3.11
CA TYR A 55 5.26 -15.84 4.25
C TYR A 55 4.51 -15.05 5.34
N PRO A 56 3.33 -14.48 5.06
CA PRO A 56 2.53 -13.81 6.07
C PRO A 56 2.16 -14.76 7.22
N ARG A 57 2.11 -14.19 8.42
CA ARG A 57 1.61 -14.86 9.62
C ARG A 57 0.10 -14.74 9.66
N VAL A 58 -0.60 -15.87 9.58
CA VAL A 58 -2.07 -15.93 9.68
C VAL A 58 -2.44 -16.45 11.06
N LYS A 59 -3.37 -15.77 11.73
CA LYS A 59 -3.89 -16.22 13.03
C LYS A 59 -4.93 -17.32 12.80
N VAL A 60 -4.73 -18.47 13.43
CA VAL A 60 -5.65 -19.62 13.39
C VAL A 60 -5.96 -20.00 14.84
N GLY A 61 -7.18 -19.70 15.29
CA GLY A 61 -7.54 -19.80 16.70
C GLY A 61 -6.65 -18.90 17.56
N ASN A 62 -5.88 -19.51 18.47
CA ASN A 62 -4.95 -18.81 19.36
C ASN A 62 -3.50 -18.79 18.86
N GLU A 63 -3.20 -19.43 17.73
CA GLU A 63 -1.83 -19.55 17.20
C GLU A 63 -1.63 -18.73 15.92
N TYR A 64 -0.36 -18.49 15.58
CA TYR A 64 0.03 -17.89 14.31
C TYR A 64 0.84 -18.88 13.49
N VAL A 65 0.41 -19.10 12.25
CA VAL A 65 1.06 -20.01 11.32
C VAL A 65 1.62 -19.20 10.15
N LEU A 66 2.82 -19.56 9.68
CA LEU A 66 3.38 -19.00 8.46
C LEU A 66 2.72 -19.66 7.25
N LYS A 67 2.15 -18.86 6.36
CA LYS A 67 1.51 -19.34 5.14
C LYS A 67 2.29 -18.85 3.93
N GLY A 68 2.93 -19.77 3.21
CA GLY A 68 3.55 -19.47 1.91
C GLY A 68 2.51 -18.99 0.88
N GLN A 69 2.89 -18.02 0.05
CA GLN A 69 2.05 -17.46 -1.01
C GLN A 69 2.61 -17.83 -2.38
N THR A 70 1.73 -17.92 -3.40
CA THR A 70 2.14 -17.98 -4.81
C THR A 70 2.57 -16.60 -5.31
N VAL A 71 3.24 -16.53 -6.46
CA VAL A 71 3.71 -15.27 -7.06
C VAL A 71 2.55 -14.28 -7.26
N ASP A 72 1.43 -14.76 -7.80
CA ASP A 72 0.24 -13.94 -8.02
C ASP A 72 -0.34 -13.39 -6.71
N GLN A 73 -0.39 -14.21 -5.65
CA GLN A 73 -0.85 -13.78 -4.33
C GLN A 73 0.05 -12.69 -3.74
N VAL A 74 1.36 -12.81 -3.92
CA VAL A 74 2.32 -11.78 -3.49
C VAL A 74 2.10 -10.47 -4.26
N HIS A 75 1.93 -10.53 -5.58
CA HIS A 75 1.66 -9.32 -6.38
C HIS A 75 0.33 -8.65 -6.00
N GLN A 76 -0.70 -9.43 -5.70
CA GLN A 76 -1.96 -8.91 -5.18
C GLN A 76 -1.77 -8.23 -3.81
N ALA A 77 -0.99 -8.83 -2.91
CA ALA A 77 -0.68 -8.24 -1.60
C ALA A 77 0.10 -6.92 -1.73
N VAL A 78 1.12 -6.87 -2.58
CA VAL A 78 1.87 -5.63 -2.88
C VAL A 78 0.95 -4.55 -3.43
N SER A 79 0.08 -4.90 -4.38
CA SER A 79 -0.91 -3.98 -4.96
C SER A 79 -1.90 -3.46 -3.90
N ALA A 80 -2.36 -4.32 -3.00
CA ALA A 80 -3.25 -3.95 -1.92
C ALA A 80 -2.57 -2.99 -0.93
N ILE A 81 -1.30 -3.24 -0.58
CA ILE A 81 -0.52 -2.34 0.26
C ILE A 81 -0.35 -0.98 -0.41
N ALA A 82 0.05 -0.95 -1.70
CA ALA A 82 0.20 0.28 -2.46
C ALA A 82 -1.10 1.13 -2.48
N LYS A 83 -2.25 0.50 -2.77
CA LYS A 83 -3.57 1.14 -2.72
C LYS A 83 -3.88 1.69 -1.33
N SER A 84 -3.65 0.90 -0.28
CA SER A 84 -3.92 1.33 1.11
C SER A 84 -3.04 2.50 1.54
N VAL A 85 -1.75 2.51 1.16
CA VAL A 85 -0.84 3.63 1.45
C VAL A 85 -1.32 4.90 0.74
N TYR A 86 -1.69 4.81 -0.54
CA TYR A 86 -2.18 5.95 -1.31
C TYR A 86 -3.49 6.51 -0.75
N GLU A 87 -4.47 5.64 -0.47
CA GLU A 87 -5.75 6.03 0.13
C GLU A 87 -5.54 6.77 1.46
N LYS A 88 -4.73 6.21 2.36
CA LYS A 88 -4.43 6.82 3.66
C LYS A 88 -3.68 8.14 3.52
N LEU A 89 -2.78 8.26 2.54
CA LEU A 89 -2.09 9.51 2.23
C LEU A 89 -3.07 10.59 1.75
N PHE A 90 -3.98 10.24 0.84
CA PHE A 90 -5.00 11.14 0.32
C PHE A 90 -5.95 11.61 1.42
N LEU A 91 -6.49 10.69 2.23
CA LEU A 91 -7.34 11.03 3.37
C LEU A 91 -6.59 11.92 4.38
N TRP A 92 -5.32 11.62 4.64
CA TRP A 92 -4.49 12.47 5.49
C TRP A 92 -4.35 13.88 4.93
N MET A 93 -4.11 14.04 3.62
CA MET A 93 -4.06 15.35 2.99
C MET A 93 -5.36 16.13 3.16
N VAL A 94 -6.52 15.49 2.91
CA VAL A 94 -7.85 16.10 3.10
C VAL A 94 -8.01 16.59 4.54
N MET A 95 -7.70 15.75 5.53
CA MET A 95 -7.76 16.13 6.95
C MET A 95 -6.82 17.30 7.27
N ARG A 96 -5.60 17.31 6.71
CA ARG A 96 -4.63 18.39 6.93
C ARG A 96 -5.10 19.71 6.33
N ILE A 97 -5.66 19.69 5.13
CA ILE A 97 -6.22 20.88 4.47
C ILE A 97 -7.40 21.41 5.26
N ASN A 98 -8.35 20.54 5.63
CA ASN A 98 -9.52 20.92 6.43
C ASN A 98 -9.11 21.55 7.76
N LYS A 99 -8.08 21.02 8.43
CA LYS A 99 -7.55 21.59 9.66
C LYS A 99 -6.93 22.98 9.46
N GLN A 100 -6.33 23.26 8.30
CA GLN A 100 -5.79 24.60 8.00
C GLN A 100 -6.89 25.61 7.64
N LEU A 101 -7.98 25.15 7.03
CA LEU A 101 -9.14 25.99 6.68
C LEU A 101 -10.11 26.20 7.85
N ASP A 102 -9.92 25.49 8.96
CA ASP A 102 -10.76 25.64 10.15
C ASP A 102 -10.42 26.93 10.93
N THR A 103 -11.37 27.85 10.96
CA THR A 103 -11.27 29.15 11.65
C THR A 103 -11.85 29.12 13.07
N LYS A 104 -12.41 28.00 13.53
CA LYS A 104 -13.05 27.82 14.85
C LYS A 104 -14.22 28.76 15.18
N LEU A 105 -14.67 29.58 14.24
CA LEU A 105 -15.85 30.43 14.41
C LEU A 105 -17.12 29.56 14.34
N PRO A 106 -18.18 29.89 15.09
CA PRO A 106 -19.47 29.20 14.97
C PRO A 106 -20.05 29.40 13.57
N ARG A 107 -20.52 28.31 12.95
CA ARG A 107 -21.10 28.29 11.59
C ARG A 107 -22.55 27.83 11.69
N GLN A 108 -23.48 28.62 11.15
CA GLN A 108 -24.92 28.30 11.14
C GLN A 108 -25.39 27.69 9.80
N HIS A 109 -24.72 28.04 8.69
CA HIS A 109 -25.07 27.61 7.35
C HIS A 109 -23.80 27.29 6.53
N PHE A 110 -23.93 26.49 5.47
CA PHE A 110 -22.87 26.24 4.50
C PHE A 110 -23.43 26.08 3.09
N ILE A 111 -22.60 26.34 2.08
CA ILE A 111 -22.87 26.04 0.67
C ILE A 111 -21.90 24.93 0.26
N GLY A 112 -22.44 23.78 -0.16
CA GLY A 112 -21.65 22.66 -0.65
C GLY A 112 -21.57 22.68 -2.17
N VAL A 113 -20.38 22.45 -2.73
CA VAL A 113 -20.17 22.26 -4.17
C VAL A 113 -19.73 20.80 -4.37
N LEU A 114 -20.46 20.06 -5.19
CA LEU A 114 -20.18 18.66 -5.49
C LEU A 114 -19.51 18.56 -6.87
N ASP A 115 -18.34 17.94 -6.90
CA ASP A 115 -17.61 17.59 -8.13
C ASP A 115 -17.24 16.11 -8.08
N ILE A 116 -17.77 15.34 -9.03
CA ILE A 116 -17.56 13.90 -9.17
C ILE A 116 -17.38 13.58 -10.65
N ALA A 117 -16.60 12.52 -10.94
CA ALA A 117 -16.41 12.07 -12.31
C ALA A 117 -17.75 11.75 -12.99
N GLY A 118 -17.85 12.07 -14.28
CA GLY A 118 -19.02 11.79 -15.10
C GLY A 118 -19.11 10.31 -15.50
N PHE A 119 -20.08 10.01 -16.35
CA PHE A 119 -20.26 8.66 -16.89
C PHE A 119 -19.15 8.31 -17.90
N GLU A 120 -18.53 7.14 -17.75
CA GLU A 120 -17.49 6.62 -18.63
C GLU A 120 -17.90 5.25 -19.19
N ILE A 121 -17.76 5.05 -20.50
CA ILE A 121 -17.91 3.75 -21.16
C ILE A 121 -16.52 3.26 -21.55
N PHE A 122 -16.14 2.09 -21.05
CA PHE A 122 -14.89 1.43 -21.42
C PHE A 122 -15.18 0.30 -22.42
N GLU A 123 -14.33 0.17 -23.45
CA GLU A 123 -14.31 -1.03 -24.28
C GLU A 123 -13.80 -2.22 -23.44
N VAL A 124 -14.50 -3.35 -23.51
CA VAL A 124 -14.18 -4.60 -22.79
C VAL A 124 -13.15 -5.41 -23.56
#